data_AF-A0A837HWX2-F1
#
_entry.id   AF-A0A837HWX2-F1
#
_cell.length_a   1.000
_cell.length_b   1.000
_cell.length_c   1.000
_cell.angle_alpha   90.00
_cell.angle_beta   90.00
_cell.angle_gamma   90.00
#
_symmetry.space_group_name_H-M   'P 1'
#
loop_
_entity.id
_entity.type
_entity.pdbx_description
1 polymer ?
#
loop_
_entity_poly.entity_id
_entity_poly.type
_entity_poly.pdbx_seq_one_letter_code
_entity_poly.pdbx_strand_id
1 'polypeptide(L)'
;MENNILEGTFLGSPYFNPEYLFSKGAEYVERFFLFFTSDQAVSVWKTLFFFLAIFFLTVICYTTVRMFEIRAKEKKHLQHEIEEYAHNKAEYEKHLREEVGGSKNERWSQTLNYLFSQHSSDWKLAIIEADSMLESLMDQMGFLGENLGDKLKSANQDNFPNLTIAWEVHAIRNRIAHEGLAFELSQHEVKRVVALYEQIFHSYGYI
;
A
#
# COMPACT_ATOMS: atom_id res chain seq x y z
N MET A 1 57.89 -65.61 -49.23
CA MET A 1 57.89 -65.65 -47.76
C MET A 1 57.15 -64.42 -47.28
N GLU A 2 55.89 -64.58 -46.90
CA GLU A 2 55.29 -63.93 -45.74
C GLU A 2 54.04 -64.78 -45.44
N ASN A 3 54.19 -65.74 -44.52
CA ASN A 3 53.07 -66.55 -44.08
C ASN A 3 52.17 -65.65 -43.23
N ASN A 4 50.96 -65.38 -43.70
CA ASN A 4 49.95 -64.65 -42.95
C ASN A 4 49.46 -65.54 -41.78
N ILE A 5 50.14 -65.47 -40.64
CA ILE A 5 49.90 -66.33 -39.45
C ILE A 5 48.53 -66.05 -38.80
N LEU A 6 47.79 -65.04 -39.28
CA LEU A 6 46.51 -64.61 -38.72
C LEU A 6 45.29 -64.99 -39.58
N GLU A 7 45.48 -65.49 -40.80
CA GLU A 7 44.37 -66.00 -41.61
C GLU A 7 43.85 -67.32 -40.99
N GLY A 8 42.73 -67.22 -40.27
CA GLY A 8 42.06 -68.34 -39.59
C GLY A 8 41.95 -68.22 -38.06
N THR A 9 42.52 -67.16 -37.44
CA THR A 9 42.42 -66.93 -35.99
C THR A 9 41.33 -65.90 -35.67
N PHE A 10 40.71 -65.96 -34.47
CA PHE A 10 39.69 -65.00 -34.00
C PHE A 10 40.10 -63.51 -34.15
N LEU A 11 41.40 -63.22 -34.02
CA LEU A 11 41.99 -61.89 -34.16
C LEU A 11 42.20 -61.44 -35.63
N GLY A 12 42.11 -62.35 -36.60
CA GLY A 12 42.09 -62.03 -38.04
C GLY A 12 40.69 -61.75 -38.59
N SER A 13 39.67 -61.72 -37.71
CA SER A 13 38.29 -61.47 -38.09
C SER A 13 38.08 -60.00 -38.51
N PRO A 14 37.35 -59.72 -39.60
CA PRO A 14 37.06 -58.35 -40.05
C PRO A 14 36.40 -57.49 -38.97
N TYR A 15 35.68 -58.12 -38.03
CA TYR A 15 34.94 -57.46 -36.95
C TYR A 15 35.82 -56.89 -35.82
N PHE A 16 37.12 -57.21 -35.75
CA PHE A 16 38.06 -56.60 -34.81
C PHE A 16 38.90 -55.47 -35.43
N ASN A 17 38.67 -55.15 -36.70
CA ASN A 17 39.29 -54.02 -37.36
C ASN A 17 38.50 -52.72 -37.04
N PRO A 18 39.11 -51.72 -36.37
CA PRO A 18 38.43 -50.47 -36.02
C PRO A 18 37.87 -49.70 -37.22
N GLU A 19 38.56 -49.75 -38.37
CA GLU A 19 38.15 -49.08 -39.59
C GLU A 19 36.94 -49.77 -40.25
N TYR A 20 36.87 -51.10 -40.16
CA TYR A 20 35.70 -51.87 -40.58
C TYR A 20 34.47 -51.61 -39.68
N LEU A 21 34.66 -51.58 -38.36
CA LEU A 21 33.58 -51.28 -37.41
C LEU A 21 33.06 -49.84 -37.57
N PHE A 22 33.96 -48.87 -37.72
CA PHE A 22 33.59 -47.47 -37.91
C PHE A 22 32.85 -47.25 -39.24
N SER A 23 33.36 -47.82 -40.34
CA SER A 23 32.69 -47.72 -41.65
C SER A 23 31.32 -48.39 -41.65
N LYS A 24 31.17 -49.57 -41.03
CA LYS A 24 29.86 -50.22 -40.87
C LYS A 24 28.92 -49.40 -39.97
N GLY A 25 29.43 -48.84 -38.88
CA GLY A 25 28.66 -47.95 -38.01
C GLY A 25 28.15 -46.70 -38.75
N ALA A 26 29.03 -46.04 -39.50
CA ALA A 26 28.69 -44.88 -40.32
C ALA A 26 27.63 -45.24 -41.38
N GLU A 27 27.73 -46.40 -42.02
CA GLU A 27 26.75 -46.90 -42.98
C GLU A 27 25.36 -47.10 -42.33
N TYR A 28 25.29 -47.63 -41.11
CA TYR A 28 24.01 -47.75 -40.39
C TYR A 28 23.43 -46.39 -40.01
N VAL A 29 24.28 -45.45 -39.58
CA VAL A 29 23.86 -44.08 -39.24
C VAL A 29 23.34 -43.37 -40.48
N GLU A 30 24.05 -43.44 -41.60
CA GLU A 30 23.63 -42.83 -42.87
C GLU A 30 22.30 -43.44 -43.36
N ARG A 31 22.17 -44.78 -43.34
CA ARG A 31 20.92 -45.46 -43.68
C ARG A 31 19.77 -45.06 -42.75
N PHE A 32 20.04 -44.89 -41.46
CA PHE A 32 19.06 -44.42 -40.50
C PHE A 32 18.62 -42.98 -40.81
N PHE A 33 19.56 -42.07 -41.08
CA PHE A 33 19.25 -40.69 -41.46
C PHE A 33 18.49 -40.60 -42.79
N LEU A 34 18.86 -41.39 -43.79
CA LEU A 34 18.15 -41.45 -45.07
C LEU A 34 16.73 -42.00 -44.91
N PHE A 35 16.54 -43.02 -44.06
CA PHE A 35 15.21 -43.53 -43.72
C PHE A 35 14.37 -42.48 -42.98
N PHE A 36 14.96 -41.79 -42.00
CA PHE A 36 14.28 -40.79 -41.19
C PHE A 36 13.96 -39.51 -41.98
N THR A 37 14.80 -39.16 -42.95
CA THR A 37 14.63 -37.99 -43.84
C THR A 37 13.94 -38.37 -45.14
N SER A 38 13.49 -39.62 -45.28
CA SER A 38 12.70 -40.04 -46.44
C SER A 38 11.42 -39.22 -46.53
N ASP A 39 10.93 -38.97 -47.75
CA ASP A 39 9.74 -38.17 -47.99
C ASP A 39 8.51 -38.68 -47.21
N GLN A 40 8.41 -40.01 -47.04
CA GLN A 40 7.36 -40.65 -46.26
C GLN A 40 7.46 -40.30 -44.77
N ALA A 41 8.65 -40.43 -44.17
CA ALA A 41 8.88 -40.08 -42.77
C ALA A 41 8.59 -38.60 -42.52
N VAL A 42 9.09 -37.70 -43.38
CA VAL A 42 8.81 -36.26 -43.31
C VAL A 42 7.31 -35.96 -43.36
N SER A 43 6.55 -36.66 -44.21
CA SER A 43 5.10 -36.51 -44.31
C SER A 43 4.37 -36.93 -43.02
N VAL A 44 4.81 -38.02 -42.40
CA VAL A 44 4.28 -38.48 -41.10
C VAL A 44 4.57 -37.45 -40.00
N TRP A 45 5.80 -36.93 -39.92
CA TRP A 45 6.17 -35.89 -38.95
C TRP A 45 5.34 -34.63 -39.12
N LYS A 46 5.16 -34.14 -40.36
CA LYS A 46 4.32 -32.98 -40.67
C LYS A 46 2.88 -33.19 -40.19
N THR A 47 2.32 -34.36 -40.45
CA THR A 47 0.96 -34.71 -40.04
C THR A 47 0.84 -34.75 -38.51
N LEU A 48 1.80 -35.37 -37.82
CA LEU A 48 1.83 -35.41 -36.36
C LEU A 48 1.94 -34.01 -35.74
N PHE A 49 2.85 -33.17 -36.25
CA PHE A 49 3.02 -31.81 -35.75
C PHE A 49 1.82 -30.92 -36.06
N PHE A 50 1.10 -31.15 -37.16
CA PHE A 50 -0.14 -30.45 -37.46
C PHE A 50 -1.21 -30.70 -36.40
N PHE A 51 -1.43 -31.97 -36.02
CA PHE A 51 -2.37 -32.30 -34.94
C PHE A 51 -1.91 -31.76 -33.59
N LEU A 52 -0.61 -31.83 -33.31
CA LEU A 52 -0.04 -31.29 -32.08
C LEU A 52 -0.21 -29.76 -31.99
N ALA A 53 -0.04 -29.06 -33.11
CA ALA A 53 -0.25 -27.61 -33.19
C ALA A 53 -1.71 -27.25 -32.92
N ILE A 54 -2.67 -27.97 -33.50
CA ILE A 54 -4.10 -27.76 -33.23
C ILE A 54 -4.39 -28.00 -31.74
N PHE A 55 -3.88 -29.10 -31.17
CA PHE A 55 -4.04 -29.39 -29.76
C PHE A 55 -3.54 -28.25 -28.87
N PHE A 56 -2.31 -27.78 -29.08
CA PHE A 56 -1.78 -26.67 -28.29
C PHE A 56 -2.53 -25.35 -28.52
N LEU A 57 -2.98 -25.06 -29.74
CA LEU A 57 -3.81 -23.89 -30.02
C LEU A 57 -5.13 -23.93 -29.24
N THR A 58 -5.79 -25.09 -29.15
CA THR A 58 -7.01 -25.23 -28.36
C THR A 58 -6.77 -25.01 -26.86
N VAL A 59 -5.66 -25.54 -26.32
CA VAL A 59 -5.26 -25.34 -24.92
C VAL A 59 -4.95 -23.86 -24.65
N ILE A 60 -4.23 -23.19 -25.54
CA ILE A 60 -3.93 -21.76 -25.41
C ILE A 60 -5.24 -20.93 -25.46
N CYS A 61 -6.14 -21.24 -26.40
CA CYS A 61 -7.43 -20.56 -26.49
C CYS A 61 -8.28 -20.77 -25.22
N TYR A 62 -8.37 -22.01 -24.72
CA TYR A 62 -9.11 -22.31 -23.48
C TYR A 62 -8.52 -21.59 -22.26
N THR A 63 -7.20 -21.65 -22.08
CA THR A 63 -6.53 -21.02 -20.92
C THR A 63 -6.62 -19.50 -20.97
N THR A 64 -6.53 -18.88 -22.15
CA THR A 64 -6.71 -17.43 -22.31
C THR A 64 -8.13 -17.00 -21.97
N VAL A 65 -9.16 -17.66 -22.52
CA VAL A 65 -10.57 -17.38 -22.18
C VAL A 65 -10.80 -17.54 -20.68
N ARG A 66 -10.33 -18.65 -20.09
CA ARG A 66 -10.46 -18.90 -18.65
C ARG A 66 -9.76 -17.84 -17.80
N MET A 67 -8.58 -17.40 -18.22
CA MET A 67 -7.84 -16.33 -17.54
C MET A 67 -8.59 -14.99 -17.60
N PHE A 68 -9.22 -14.65 -18.73
CA PHE A 68 -10.04 -13.44 -18.83
C PHE A 68 -11.30 -13.51 -17.96
N GLU A 69 -11.96 -14.67 -17.88
CA GLU A 69 -13.12 -14.86 -16.99
C GLU A 69 -12.77 -14.65 -15.51
N ILE A 70 -11.65 -15.22 -15.06
CA ILE A 70 -11.18 -15.10 -13.67
C ILE A 70 -10.87 -13.64 -13.36
N ARG A 71 -10.09 -12.97 -14.21
CA ARG A 71 -9.74 -11.55 -14.03
C ARG A 71 -10.96 -10.64 -14.01
N ALA A 72 -11.99 -10.93 -14.81
CA ALA A 72 -13.22 -10.16 -14.83
C ALA A 72 -14.02 -10.29 -13.53
N LYS A 73 -14.03 -11.48 -12.91
CA LYS A 73 -14.67 -11.71 -11.61
C LYS A 73 -13.89 -11.04 -10.47
N GLU A 74 -12.57 -11.19 -10.46
CA GLU A 74 -11.69 -10.55 -9.47
C GLU A 74 -11.83 -9.03 -9.49
N LYS A 75 -11.84 -8.41 -10.67
CA LYS A 75 -12.00 -6.95 -10.78
C LYS A 75 -13.31 -6.45 -10.19
N LYS A 76 -14.42 -7.19 -10.36
CA LYS A 76 -15.71 -6.83 -9.78
C LYS A 76 -15.71 -6.96 -8.25
N HIS A 77 -15.10 -8.01 -7.73
CA HIS A 77 -14.97 -8.20 -6.28
C HIS A 77 -14.13 -7.11 -5.64
N LEU A 78 -12.95 -6.83 -6.22
CA LEU A 78 -12.06 -5.75 -5.75
C LEU A 78 -12.74 -4.39 -5.80
N GLN A 79 -13.51 -4.10 -6.86
CA GLN A 79 -14.25 -2.85 -6.96
C GLN A 79 -15.29 -2.73 -5.83
N HIS A 80 -16.01 -3.81 -5.53
CA HIS A 80 -16.97 -3.83 -4.43
C HIS A 80 -16.29 -3.63 -3.07
N GLU A 81 -15.17 -4.30 -2.81
CA GLU A 81 -14.38 -4.12 -1.57
C GLU A 81 -13.86 -2.68 -1.42
N ILE A 82 -13.40 -2.06 -2.51
CA ILE A 82 -12.94 -0.66 -2.50
C ILE A 82 -14.11 0.28 -2.18
N GLU A 83 -15.28 0.05 -2.79
CA GLU A 83 -16.48 0.84 -2.56
C GLU A 83 -16.99 0.69 -1.12
N GLU A 84 -17.01 -0.53 -0.59
CA GLU A 84 -17.39 -0.81 0.80
C GLU A 84 -16.42 -0.15 1.78
N TYR A 85 -15.10 -0.27 1.55
CA TYR A 85 -14.10 0.40 2.37
C TYR A 85 -14.24 1.93 2.33
N ALA A 86 -14.47 2.50 1.15
CA ALA A 86 -14.68 3.94 1.00
C ALA A 86 -15.95 4.40 1.72
N HIS A 87 -17.04 3.64 1.63
CA HIS A 87 -18.28 3.91 2.35
C HIS A 87 -18.07 3.89 3.87
N ASN A 88 -17.48 2.81 4.40
CA ASN A 88 -17.24 2.65 5.84
C ASN A 88 -16.32 3.74 6.38
N LYS A 89 -15.30 4.13 5.61
CA LYS A 89 -14.42 5.25 5.98
C LYS A 89 -15.18 6.57 6.04
N ALA A 90 -16.03 6.86 5.06
CA ALA A 90 -16.84 8.08 5.05
C ALA A 90 -17.84 8.12 6.21
N GLU A 91 -18.45 6.98 6.54
CA GLU A 91 -19.34 6.84 7.70
C GLU A 91 -18.61 7.06 9.03
N TYR A 92 -17.41 6.47 9.18
CA TYR A 92 -16.56 6.72 10.34
C TYR A 92 -16.16 8.20 10.46
N GLU A 93 -15.72 8.83 9.36
CA GLU A 93 -15.39 10.27 9.36
C GLU A 93 -16.61 11.14 9.70
N LYS A 94 -17.80 10.76 9.24
CA LYS A 94 -19.05 11.42 9.60
C LYS A 94 -19.37 11.26 11.08
N HIS A 95 -19.27 10.05 11.63
CA HIS A 95 -19.48 9.82 13.06
C HIS A 95 -18.48 10.59 13.90
N LEU A 96 -17.20 10.63 13.50
CA LEU A 96 -16.19 11.45 14.17
C LEU A 96 -16.56 12.94 14.09
N ARG A 97 -17.07 13.42 12.95
CA ARG A 97 -17.57 14.79 12.82
C ARG A 97 -18.83 15.07 13.64
N GLU A 98 -19.71 14.09 13.85
CA GLU A 98 -20.91 14.24 14.68
C GLU A 98 -20.59 14.17 16.18
N GLU A 99 -19.68 13.28 16.56
CA GLU A 99 -19.21 13.10 17.94
C GLU A 99 -18.37 14.30 18.39
N VAL A 100 -17.42 14.74 17.56
CA VAL A 100 -16.52 15.84 17.88
C VAL A 100 -17.13 17.20 17.48
N GLY A 101 -17.90 17.26 16.39
CA GLY A 101 -18.62 18.45 15.91
C GLY A 101 -20.04 18.61 16.46
N GLY A 102 -20.38 17.89 17.54
CA GLY A 102 -21.62 18.10 18.30
C GLY A 102 -21.76 19.48 18.93
N SER A 103 -20.72 20.33 18.85
CA SER A 103 -20.84 21.73 19.24
C SER A 103 -21.62 22.52 18.21
N LYS A 104 -22.56 23.36 18.66
CA LYS A 104 -23.19 24.38 17.81
C LYS A 104 -22.23 25.53 17.43
N ASN A 105 -20.96 25.44 17.84
CA ASN A 105 -19.96 26.48 17.68
C ASN A 105 -19.18 26.29 16.38
N GLU A 106 -19.39 27.18 15.42
CA GLU A 106 -18.71 27.18 14.12
C GLU A 106 -17.18 27.22 14.26
N ARG A 107 -16.67 27.97 15.25
CA ARG A 107 -15.23 28.10 15.50
C ARG A 107 -14.62 26.78 15.98
N TRP A 108 -15.34 26.03 16.83
CA TRP A 108 -14.89 24.70 17.26
C TRP A 108 -14.83 23.73 16.08
N SER A 109 -15.85 23.74 15.22
CA SER A 109 -15.85 22.94 13.99
C SER A 109 -14.64 23.25 13.10
N GLN A 110 -14.27 24.52 13.00
CA GLN A 110 -13.06 24.96 12.29
C GLN A 110 -11.76 24.45 12.95
N THR A 111 -11.64 24.53 14.29
CA THR A 111 -10.52 23.95 15.05
C THR A 111 -10.34 22.46 14.74
N LEU A 112 -11.44 21.70 14.69
CA LEU A 112 -11.41 20.27 14.41
C LEU A 112 -11.03 19.97 12.96
N ASN A 113 -11.52 20.76 11.99
CA ASN A 113 -11.10 20.64 10.60
C ASN A 113 -9.58 20.77 10.46
N TYR A 114 -8.97 21.71 11.19
CA TYR A 114 -7.51 21.86 11.25
C TYR A 114 -6.81 20.67 11.94
N LEU A 115 -7.38 20.16 13.04
CA LEU A 115 -6.84 19.02 13.79
C LEU A 115 -6.75 17.74 12.94
N PHE A 116 -7.78 17.47 12.13
CA PHE A 116 -7.87 16.27 11.31
C PHE A 116 -7.21 16.41 9.93
N SER A 117 -6.60 17.56 9.63
CA SER A 117 -5.84 17.75 8.39
C SER A 117 -4.59 16.85 8.34
N GLN A 118 -4.17 16.53 7.12
CA GLN A 118 -2.92 15.78 6.86
C GLN A 118 -1.67 16.68 6.91
N HIS A 119 -1.86 18.00 6.95
CA HIS A 119 -0.76 18.97 6.96
C HIS A 119 -0.39 19.37 8.39
N SER A 120 0.90 19.26 8.74
CA SER A 120 1.39 19.63 10.08
C SER A 120 1.27 21.13 10.40
N SER A 121 1.21 21.99 9.37
CA SER A 121 0.91 23.42 9.52
C SER A 121 -0.47 23.66 10.12
N ASP A 122 -1.46 22.86 9.72
CA ASP A 122 -2.84 23.05 10.12
C ASP A 122 -3.03 22.66 11.59
N TRP A 123 -2.26 21.70 12.09
CA TRP A 123 -2.27 21.35 13.50
C TRP A 123 -1.91 22.52 14.42
N LYS A 124 -0.99 23.40 13.98
CA LYS A 124 -0.67 24.65 14.70
C LYS A 124 -1.84 25.63 14.64
N LEU A 125 -2.53 25.72 13.50
CA LEU A 125 -3.74 26.53 13.37
C LEU A 125 -4.86 26.06 14.30
N ALA A 126 -5.03 24.75 14.49
CA ALA A 126 -6.00 24.19 15.44
C ALA A 126 -5.77 24.73 16.86
N ILE A 127 -4.53 24.72 17.34
CA ILE A 127 -4.16 25.22 18.68
C ILE A 127 -4.35 26.74 18.76
N ILE A 128 -3.96 27.49 17.72
CA ILE A 128 -4.14 28.95 17.69
C ILE A 128 -5.62 29.34 17.72
N GLU A 129 -6.46 28.66 16.94
CA GLU A 129 -7.90 28.91 16.91
C GLU A 129 -8.54 28.56 18.26
N ALA A 130 -8.18 27.42 18.86
CA ALA A 130 -8.64 27.03 20.19
C ALA A 130 -8.23 28.04 21.28
N ASP A 131 -7.00 28.55 21.23
CA ASP A 131 -6.53 29.58 22.17
C ASP A 131 -7.32 30.89 22.03
N SER A 132 -7.60 31.32 20.80
CA SER A 132 -8.45 32.49 20.55
C SER A 132 -9.89 32.30 21.02
N MET A 133 -10.42 31.08 20.93
CA MET A 133 -11.72 30.74 21.50
C MET A 133 -11.71 30.81 23.03
N LEU A 134 -10.64 30.34 23.69
CA LEU A 134 -10.48 30.46 25.13
C LEU A 134 -10.43 31.92 25.59
N GLU A 135 -9.72 32.76 24.83
CA GLU A 135 -9.72 34.20 25.09
C GLU A 135 -11.13 34.80 25.03
N SER A 136 -11.91 34.42 24.01
CA SER A 136 -13.29 34.89 23.82
C SER A 136 -14.22 34.40 24.94
N LEU A 137 -14.03 33.17 25.42
CA LEU A 137 -14.77 32.64 26.58
C LEU A 137 -14.45 33.46 27.84
N MET A 138 -13.18 33.76 28.09
CA MET A 138 -12.79 34.58 29.25
C MET A 138 -13.32 36.02 29.16
N ASP A 139 -13.42 36.59 27.95
CA ASP A 139 -14.09 37.88 27.74
C ASP A 139 -15.58 37.81 28.11
N GLN A 140 -16.28 36.77 27.69
CA GLN A 140 -17.69 36.58 28.02
C GLN A 140 -17.93 36.39 29.53
N MET A 141 -16.97 35.80 30.23
CA MET A 141 -16.98 35.66 31.69
C MET A 141 -16.59 36.96 32.43
N GLY A 142 -16.10 37.98 31.72
CA GLY A 142 -15.77 39.29 32.29
C GLY A 142 -14.37 39.39 32.92
N PHE A 143 -13.42 38.53 32.53
CA PHE A 143 -12.04 38.64 32.98
C PHE A 143 -11.33 39.85 32.37
N LEU A 144 -10.51 40.54 33.15
CA LEU A 144 -9.79 41.74 32.73
C LEU A 144 -8.38 41.38 32.20
N GLY A 145 -8.02 41.95 31.06
CA GLY A 145 -6.69 41.82 30.42
C GLY A 145 -6.74 42.13 28.93
N GLU A 146 -5.63 42.58 28.35
CA GLU A 146 -5.55 42.90 26.90
C GLU A 146 -5.42 41.66 26.01
N ASN A 147 -4.89 40.57 26.57
CA ASN A 147 -4.69 39.29 25.90
C ASN A 147 -5.08 38.14 26.84
N LEU A 148 -5.18 36.93 26.31
CA LEU A 148 -5.46 35.72 27.10
C LEU A 148 -4.52 35.54 28.30
N GLY A 149 -3.21 35.78 28.13
CA GLY A 149 -2.23 35.64 29.21
C GLY A 149 -2.51 36.57 30.39
N ASP A 150 -2.95 37.80 30.14
CA ASP A 150 -3.31 38.75 31.20
C ASP A 150 -4.65 38.40 31.87
N LYS A 151 -5.62 37.88 31.09
CA LYS A 151 -6.87 37.34 31.62
C LYS A 151 -6.64 36.13 32.52
N LEU A 152 -5.71 35.24 32.15
CA LEU A 152 -5.32 34.10 32.99
C LEU A 152 -4.61 34.53 34.28
N LYS A 153 -3.87 35.65 34.27
CA LYS A 153 -3.27 36.21 35.50
C LYS A 153 -4.29 36.83 36.44
N SER A 154 -5.39 37.37 35.91
CA SER A 154 -6.46 37.97 36.72
C SER A 154 -7.44 36.93 37.27
N ALA A 155 -7.45 35.72 36.72
CA ALA A 155 -8.23 34.58 37.20
C ALA A 155 -7.59 33.87 38.41
N ASN A 156 -8.41 33.14 39.16
CA ASN A 156 -7.99 32.25 40.24
C ASN A 156 -8.77 30.92 40.17
N GLN A 157 -8.38 29.94 40.99
CA GLN A 157 -9.01 28.61 40.94
C GLN A 157 -10.49 28.62 41.33
N ASP A 158 -10.92 29.61 42.11
CA ASP A 158 -12.30 29.72 42.59
C ASP A 158 -13.24 30.24 41.49
N ASN A 159 -12.77 31.18 40.66
CA ASN A 159 -13.55 31.77 39.57
C ASN A 159 -13.33 31.08 38.21
N PHE A 160 -12.24 30.34 38.05
CA PHE A 160 -11.95 29.55 36.86
C PHE A 160 -11.29 28.21 37.25
N PRO A 161 -12.09 27.17 37.56
CA PRO A 161 -11.55 25.88 38.05
C PRO A 161 -10.57 25.15 37.11
N ASN A 162 -10.57 25.47 35.81
CA ASN A 162 -9.64 24.89 34.84
C ASN A 162 -8.38 25.73 34.59
N LEU A 163 -8.03 26.65 35.51
CA LEU A 163 -6.95 27.63 35.31
C LEU A 163 -5.59 26.99 35.01
N THR A 164 -5.24 25.92 35.70
CA THR A 164 -3.98 25.19 35.46
C THR A 164 -3.91 24.62 34.05
N ILE A 165 -5.01 24.01 33.58
CA ILE A 165 -5.10 23.43 32.23
C ILE A 165 -5.01 24.55 31.19
N ALA A 166 -5.71 25.66 31.41
CA ALA A 166 -5.67 26.83 30.52
C ALA A 166 -4.24 27.40 30.38
N TRP A 167 -3.48 27.49 31.48
CA TRP A 167 -2.07 27.89 31.42
C TRP A 167 -1.20 26.90 30.65
N GLU A 168 -1.43 25.59 30.80
CA GLU A 168 -0.69 24.55 30.07
C GLU A 168 -0.87 24.71 28.55
N VAL A 169 -2.13 24.75 28.09
CA VAL A 169 -2.41 24.84 26.65
C VAL A 169 -1.98 26.19 26.06
N HIS A 170 -2.16 27.29 26.81
CA HIS A 170 -1.70 28.61 26.40
C HIS A 170 -0.17 28.67 26.26
N ALA A 171 0.58 28.01 27.14
CA ALA A 171 2.04 27.92 27.02
C ALA A 171 2.47 27.22 25.73
N ILE A 172 1.75 26.18 25.30
CA ILE A 172 2.02 25.48 24.03
C ILE A 172 1.72 26.41 22.84
N ARG A 173 0.62 27.15 22.88
CA ARG A 173 0.34 28.18 21.86
C ARG A 173 1.42 29.26 21.80
N ASN A 174 1.92 29.71 22.95
CA ASN A 174 3.00 30.70 23.00
C ASN A 174 4.28 30.16 22.38
N ARG A 175 4.62 28.89 22.63
CA ARG A 175 5.76 28.25 21.96
C ARG A 175 5.59 28.21 20.45
N ILE A 176 4.39 27.89 19.94
CA ILE A 176 4.09 27.97 18.50
C ILE A 176 4.37 29.38 17.96
N ALA A 177 3.97 30.43 18.68
CA ALA A 177 4.18 31.82 18.25
C ALA A 177 5.66 32.23 18.25
N HIS A 178 6.45 31.77 19.23
CA HIS A 178 7.87 32.11 19.34
C HIS A 178 8.78 31.29 18.43
N GLU A 179 8.53 29.98 18.34
CA GLU A 179 9.36 29.04 17.59
C GLU A 179 8.89 28.85 16.13
N GLY A 180 7.63 29.19 15.82
CA GLY A 180 7.08 29.20 14.47
C GLY A 180 7.17 27.85 13.77
N LEU A 181 7.82 27.82 12.60
CA LEU A 181 8.02 26.60 11.82
C LEU A 181 8.95 25.60 12.52
N ALA A 182 9.88 26.05 13.36
CA ALA A 182 10.86 25.18 14.02
C ALA A 182 10.26 24.31 15.14
N PHE A 183 9.06 24.65 15.62
CA PHE A 183 8.37 23.85 16.62
C PHE A 183 7.72 22.62 15.96
N GLU A 184 8.31 21.45 16.18
CA GLU A 184 7.76 20.18 15.71
C GLU A 184 6.71 19.66 16.70
N LEU A 185 5.48 19.51 16.21
CA LEU A 185 4.35 19.00 16.97
C LEU A 185 3.90 17.68 16.35
N SER A 186 3.88 16.62 17.15
CA SER A 186 3.29 15.35 16.71
C SER A 186 1.76 15.46 16.69
N GLN A 187 1.10 14.73 15.78
CA GLN A 187 -0.36 14.69 15.73
C GLN A 187 -0.98 14.23 17.06
N HIS A 188 -0.30 13.32 17.77
CA HIS A 188 -0.74 12.86 19.10
C HIS A 188 -0.74 14.00 20.11
N GLU A 189 0.32 14.81 20.13
CA GLU A 189 0.43 15.95 21.05
C GLU A 189 -0.62 17.01 20.74
N VAL A 190 -0.88 17.31 19.48
CA VAL A 190 -1.89 18.28 19.07
C VAL A 190 -3.28 17.81 19.51
N LYS A 191 -3.61 16.53 19.30
CA LYS A 191 -4.87 15.94 19.77
C LYS A 191 -5.03 16.06 21.29
N ARG A 192 -3.97 15.78 22.04
CA ARG A 192 -3.96 15.94 23.51
C ARG A 192 -4.26 17.39 23.91
N VAL A 193 -3.60 18.35 23.28
CA VAL A 193 -3.78 19.78 23.59
C VAL A 193 -5.18 20.27 23.23
N VAL A 194 -5.71 19.88 22.07
CA VAL A 194 -7.07 20.25 21.66
C VAL A 194 -8.12 19.62 22.58
N ALA A 195 -7.93 18.38 23.05
CA ALA A 195 -8.82 17.75 24.03
C ALA A 195 -8.83 18.50 25.39
N LEU A 196 -7.71 19.11 25.80
CA LEU A 196 -7.68 19.96 26.99
C LEU A 196 -8.48 21.26 26.81
N TYR A 197 -8.43 21.88 25.63
CA TYR A 197 -9.31 23.01 25.29
C TYR A 197 -10.79 22.58 25.28
N GLU A 198 -11.09 21.44 24.68
CA GLU A 198 -12.45 20.86 24.63
C GLU A 198 -13.03 20.67 26.04
N GLN A 199 -12.24 20.09 26.95
CA GLN A 199 -12.64 19.91 28.35
C GLN A 199 -12.99 21.25 29.02
N ILE A 200 -12.20 22.29 28.78
CA ILE A 200 -12.50 23.64 29.29
C ILE A 200 -13.82 24.12 28.71
N PHE A 201 -14.00 24.07 27.40
CA PHE A 201 -15.19 24.61 26.74
C PHE A 201 -16.47 23.89 27.15
N HIS A 202 -16.45 22.56 27.27
CA HIS A 202 -17.61 21.81 27.76
C HIS A 202 -17.96 22.15 29.22
N SER A 203 -16.97 22.38 30.08
CA SER A 203 -17.24 22.74 31.48
C SER A 203 -18.01 24.05 31.64
N TYR A 204 -17.94 24.94 30.65
CA TYR A 204 -18.65 26.21 30.60
C TYR A 204 -19.81 26.24 29.59
N GLY A 205 -20.11 25.12 28.92
CA GLY A 205 -21.15 25.05 27.88
C GLY A 205 -20.89 25.97 26.68
N TYR A 206 -19.61 26.29 26.42
CA TYR A 206 -19.19 27.15 25.30
C TYR A 206 -19.25 26.42 23.95
N ILE A 207 -19.18 25.08 24.01
CA ILE A 207 -19.35 24.14 22.90
C ILE A 207 -20.34 23.04 23.29
#